data_AF-A0A554H1I3-F1
#
_entry.id   AF-A0A554H1I3-F1
#
_cell.length_a   1.000
_cell.length_b   1.000
_cell.length_c   1.000
_cell.angle_alpha   90.00
_cell.angle_beta   90.00
_cell.angle_gamma   90.00
#
_symmetry.space_group_name_H-M   'P 1'
#
loop_
_entity.id
_entity.type
_entity.pdbx_description
1 polymer ?
#
loop_
_entity_poly.entity_id
_entity_poly.type
_entity_poly.pdbx_seq_one_letter_code
_entity_poly.pdbx_strand_id
1 'polypeptide(L)'
;MNIILLSGKKGDTSLDDGEYPEYLCECNGKPLIHTLIDNCAALEPRRIICTFSNDDVTRLHLRNMVQQMHPAASVLPINKVTRGAACTALLASGQIDNDDELLILSVSDFLDIELRDAVRAFRNNDEDAGVVIFNSLHPRYSFARLDSNCRVIEAAEKNPISPHAIAGVYWFKSGSLFVAAAKEMIRKDARVNDNFYIAPALNELVLLQKRIGAYRIEPSQYRPLKTNSQLHAFEAGEMR
;
A
#
# COMPACT_ATOMS: atom_id res chain seq x y z
N MET A 1 -13.69 7.75 3.64
CA MET A 1 -12.27 7.35 3.80
C MET A 1 -11.39 7.99 2.73
N ASN A 2 -10.10 8.16 3.02
CA ASN A 2 -9.03 8.52 2.11
C ASN A 2 -8.29 7.25 1.68
N ILE A 3 -7.83 7.20 0.43
CA ILE A 3 -7.02 6.09 -0.08
C ILE A 3 -5.71 6.64 -0.66
N ILE A 4 -4.59 5.97 -0.39
CA ILE A 4 -3.29 6.22 -1.04
C ILE A 4 -2.86 4.99 -1.82
N LEU A 5 -2.56 5.17 -3.10
CA LEU A 5 -1.87 4.20 -3.95
C LEU A 5 -0.40 4.60 -4.05
N LEU A 6 0.47 3.79 -3.42
CA LEU A 6 1.90 4.03 -3.33
C LEU A 6 2.64 3.38 -4.50
N SER A 7 3.23 4.21 -5.36
CA SER A 7 4.29 3.74 -6.25
C SER A 7 5.63 3.79 -5.53
N GLY A 8 6.38 2.69 -5.61
CA GLY A 8 7.78 2.69 -5.24
C GLY A 8 8.59 3.35 -6.35
N LYS A 9 9.58 4.18 -6.01
CA LYS A 9 10.65 4.49 -6.95
C LYS A 9 11.72 3.41 -6.78
N LYS A 10 11.91 2.55 -7.78
CA LYS A 10 13.24 1.94 -8.00
C LYS A 10 14.15 3.12 -8.36
N GLY A 11 15.29 3.26 -7.68
CA GLY A 11 16.22 4.38 -7.90
C GLY A 11 16.56 4.59 -9.38
N ASP A 12 17.06 5.79 -9.73
CA ASP A 12 17.36 6.32 -11.09
C ASP A 12 17.73 5.33 -12.21
N THR A 13 16.81 4.44 -12.57
CA THR A 13 16.80 3.75 -13.84
C THR A 13 15.89 4.59 -14.71
N SER A 14 16.48 5.45 -15.54
CA SER A 14 15.81 5.89 -16.76
C SER A 14 15.26 4.64 -17.43
N LEU A 15 13.93 4.56 -17.54
CA LEU A 15 13.31 3.59 -18.42
C LEU A 15 13.81 3.92 -19.83
N ASP A 16 14.34 2.92 -20.53
CA ASP A 16 14.74 3.07 -21.92
C ASP A 16 13.52 3.43 -22.79
N ASP A 17 13.77 3.98 -23.99
CA ASP A 17 12.70 4.32 -24.93
C ASP A 17 11.86 3.06 -25.26
N GLY A 18 10.62 3.04 -24.78
CA GLY A 18 9.67 1.92 -24.93
C GLY A 18 9.30 1.20 -23.63
N GLU A 19 10.02 1.43 -22.53
CA GLU A 19 9.66 0.85 -21.23
C GLU A 19 8.70 1.77 -20.44
N TYR A 20 7.60 1.18 -19.96
CA TYR A 20 6.63 1.85 -19.11
C TYR A 20 6.81 1.43 -17.65
N PRO A 21 6.48 2.31 -16.68
CA PRO A 21 6.47 1.95 -15.28
C PRO A 21 5.55 0.76 -15.01
N GLU A 22 5.90 -0.06 -14.02
CA GLU A 22 5.18 -1.27 -13.61
C GLU A 22 3.67 -1.08 -13.37
N TYR A 23 3.25 0.10 -12.92
CA TYR A 23 1.83 0.42 -12.71
C TYR A 23 1.02 0.62 -14.01
N LEU A 24 1.68 0.63 -15.17
CA LEU A 24 1.06 0.69 -16.49
C LEU A 24 1.07 -0.65 -17.23
N CYS A 25 1.55 -1.73 -16.63
CA CYS A 25 1.36 -3.06 -17.25
C CYS A 25 -0.14 -3.33 -17.45
N GLU A 26 -0.50 -3.90 -18.58
CA GLU A 26 -1.89 -4.10 -18.95
C GLU A 26 -2.31 -5.56 -18.81
N CYS A 27 -3.47 -5.80 -18.21
CA CYS A 27 -4.13 -7.10 -18.26
C CYS A 27 -5.47 -6.92 -18.96
N ASN A 28 -5.73 -7.69 -20.03
CA ASN A 28 -6.94 -7.58 -20.86
C ASN A 28 -7.21 -6.14 -21.38
N GLY A 29 -6.16 -5.43 -21.79
CA GLY A 29 -6.25 -4.05 -22.30
C GLY A 29 -6.56 -2.99 -21.25
N LYS A 30 -6.41 -3.31 -19.96
CA LYS A 30 -6.62 -2.39 -18.85
C LYS A 30 -5.33 -2.23 -18.02
N PRO A 31 -4.81 -1.00 -17.84
CA PRO A 31 -3.63 -0.75 -17.01
C PRO A 31 -3.86 -1.17 -15.56
N LEU A 32 -2.83 -1.71 -14.90
CA LEU A 32 -2.87 -2.11 -13.50
C LEU A 32 -3.39 -1.00 -12.58
N ILE A 33 -2.89 0.23 -12.76
CA ILE A 33 -3.35 1.38 -11.95
C ILE A 33 -4.84 1.64 -12.09
N HIS A 34 -5.42 1.42 -13.28
CA HIS A 34 -6.86 1.57 -13.50
C HIS A 34 -7.62 0.51 -12.70
N THR A 35 -7.17 -0.75 -12.76
CA THR A 35 -7.78 -1.84 -11.98
C THR A 35 -7.69 -1.57 -10.47
N LEU A 36 -6.56 -1.06 -9.98
CA LEU A 36 -6.40 -0.70 -8.58
C LEU A 36 -7.35 0.46 -8.17
N ILE A 37 -7.51 1.47 -9.04
CA ILE A 37 -8.45 2.57 -8.81
C ILE A 37 -9.89 2.07 -8.75
N ASP A 38 -10.30 1.15 -9.62
CA ASP A 38 -11.65 0.57 -9.60
C ASP A 38 -11.91 -0.24 -8.33
N ASN A 39 -10.96 -1.08 -7.92
CA ASN A 39 -11.05 -1.83 -6.67
C ASN A 39 -11.17 -0.88 -5.47
N CYS A 40 -10.47 0.26 -5.50
CA CYS A 40 -10.59 1.30 -4.49
C CYS A 40 -11.90 2.07 -4.58
N ALA A 41 -12.44 2.31 -5.77
CA ALA A 41 -13.69 3.02 -6.00
C ALA A 41 -14.90 2.27 -5.41
N ALA A 42 -14.84 0.93 -5.38
CA ALA A 42 -15.81 0.08 -4.68
C ALA A 42 -15.90 0.37 -3.16
N LEU A 43 -15.00 1.14 -2.56
CA LEU A 43 -15.08 1.60 -1.16
C LEU A 43 -15.78 2.97 -1.02
N GLU A 44 -16.24 3.57 -2.12
CA GLU A 44 -16.82 4.91 -2.17
C GLU A 44 -15.92 5.96 -1.47
N PRO A 45 -14.64 6.08 -1.88
CA PRO A 45 -13.68 6.92 -1.18
C PRO A 45 -13.96 8.41 -1.43
N ARG A 46 -13.63 9.23 -0.43
CA ARG A 46 -13.63 10.69 -0.57
C ARG A 46 -12.57 11.15 -1.57
N ARG A 47 -11.43 10.45 -1.60
CA ARG A 47 -10.31 10.68 -2.50
C ARG A 47 -9.43 9.44 -2.63
N ILE A 48 -8.83 9.28 -3.81
CA ILE A 48 -7.78 8.32 -4.11
C ILE A 48 -6.55 9.13 -4.52
N ILE A 49 -5.46 9.02 -3.77
CA ILE A 49 -4.22 9.76 -3.99
C ILE A 49 -3.20 8.80 -4.57
N CYS A 50 -2.93 8.94 -5.87
CA CYS A 50 -1.96 8.13 -6.59
C CYS A 50 -0.62 8.85 -6.57
N THR A 51 0.38 8.23 -5.96
CA THR A 51 1.75 8.78 -5.93
C THR A 51 2.51 8.30 -7.16
N PHE A 52 3.23 9.21 -7.84
CA PHE A 52 4.06 8.88 -9.01
C PHE A 52 5.30 9.76 -9.05
N SER A 53 6.36 9.31 -9.72
CA SER A 53 7.53 10.16 -9.96
C SER A 53 7.13 11.41 -10.76
N ASN A 54 7.68 12.58 -10.44
CA ASN A 54 7.34 13.81 -11.16
C ASN A 54 7.66 13.73 -12.68
N ASP A 55 8.70 12.98 -13.02
CA ASP A 55 9.11 12.74 -14.41
C ASP A 55 8.04 11.95 -15.17
N ASP A 56 7.55 10.84 -14.60
CA ASP A 56 6.46 10.07 -15.21
C ASP A 56 5.17 10.88 -15.30
N VAL A 57 4.84 11.67 -14.25
CA VAL A 57 3.66 12.53 -14.26
C VAL A 57 3.66 13.48 -15.45
N THR A 58 4.83 14.03 -15.78
CA THR A 58 5.00 14.98 -16.86
C THR A 58 5.04 14.29 -18.22
N ARG A 59 5.89 13.27 -18.37
CA ARG A 59 6.13 12.52 -19.62
C ARG A 59 4.91 11.76 -20.10
N LEU A 60 4.17 11.15 -19.18
CA LEU A 60 3.03 10.26 -19.48
C LEU A 60 1.67 10.93 -19.24
N HIS A 61 1.66 12.23 -18.94
CA HIS A 61 0.44 12.99 -18.65
C HIS A 61 -0.48 12.33 -17.60
N LEU A 62 0.12 11.72 -16.55
CA LEU A 62 -0.61 10.87 -15.60
C LEU A 62 -1.76 11.61 -14.89
N ARG A 63 -1.69 12.94 -14.75
CA ARG A 63 -2.80 13.74 -14.22
C ARG A 63 -4.07 13.59 -15.04
N ASN A 64 -3.95 13.74 -16.37
CA ASN A 64 -5.08 13.60 -17.28
C ASN A 64 -5.58 12.16 -17.27
N MET A 65 -4.66 11.21 -17.36
CA MET A 65 -4.96 9.79 -17.39
C MET A 65 -5.74 9.33 -16.15
N VAL A 66 -5.23 9.61 -14.94
CA VAL A 66 -5.89 9.23 -13.68
C VAL A 66 -7.24 9.91 -13.50
N GLN A 67 -7.38 11.17 -13.93
CA GLN A 67 -8.65 11.88 -13.84
C GLN A 67 -9.75 11.26 -14.71
N GLN A 68 -9.39 10.63 -15.84
CA GLN A 68 -10.33 9.88 -16.68
C GLN A 68 -10.77 8.54 -16.04
N MET A 69 -9.98 7.98 -15.13
CA MET A 69 -10.28 6.70 -14.48
C MET A 69 -11.37 6.86 -13.42
N HIS A 70 -11.27 7.88 -12.56
CA HIS A 70 -12.27 8.12 -11.51
C HIS A 70 -12.25 9.57 -11.01
N PRO A 71 -13.40 10.23 -10.77
CA PRO A 71 -13.44 11.64 -10.35
C PRO A 71 -12.80 11.91 -8.99
N ALA A 72 -12.79 10.92 -8.09
CA ALA A 72 -12.13 11.02 -6.79
C ALA A 72 -10.61 10.75 -6.85
N ALA A 73 -10.08 10.30 -7.98
CA ALA A 73 -8.67 9.97 -8.13
C ALA A 73 -7.85 11.20 -8.53
N SER A 74 -6.67 11.33 -7.94
CA SER A 74 -5.76 12.45 -8.16
C SER A 74 -4.31 12.00 -8.10
N VAL A 75 -3.41 12.80 -8.69
CA VAL A 75 -1.97 12.53 -8.72
C VAL A 75 -1.22 13.42 -7.75
N LEU A 76 -0.43 12.79 -6.88
CA LEU A 76 0.57 13.43 -6.03
C LEU A 76 1.98 13.16 -6.60
N PRO A 77 2.63 14.15 -7.25
CA PRO A 77 3.96 13.98 -7.83
C PRO A 77 5.04 13.90 -6.73
N ILE A 78 6.01 13.02 -6.95
CA ILE A 78 7.15 12.78 -6.07
C ILE A 78 8.41 13.29 -6.76
N ASN A 79 8.93 14.42 -6.27
CA ASN A 79 10.05 15.12 -6.91
C ASN A 79 11.40 14.42 -6.73
N LYS A 80 11.58 13.69 -5.63
CA LYS A 80 12.83 12.98 -5.29
C LYS A 80 12.52 11.66 -4.60
N VAL A 81 13.45 10.71 -4.71
CA VAL A 81 13.38 9.45 -3.95
C VAL A 81 13.23 9.77 -2.47
N THR A 82 12.17 9.26 -1.86
CA THR A 82 11.92 9.38 -0.42
C THR A 82 12.68 8.27 0.31
N ARG A 83 12.84 8.42 1.63
CA ARG A 83 13.43 7.39 2.50
C ARG A 83 12.41 6.28 2.81
N GLY A 84 11.71 5.75 1.81
CA GLY A 84 10.77 4.62 1.96
C GLY A 84 9.28 4.98 1.93
N ALA A 85 8.45 3.94 1.93
CA ALA A 85 7.01 4.02 1.69
C ALA A 85 6.26 4.87 2.74
N ALA A 86 6.68 4.85 4.01
CA ALA A 86 6.07 5.68 5.04
C ALA A 86 6.31 7.17 4.77
N CYS A 87 7.53 7.53 4.36
CA CYS A 87 7.86 8.91 3.96
C CYS A 87 7.08 9.35 2.72
N THR A 88 6.90 8.47 1.73
CA THR A 88 6.07 8.77 0.55
C THR A 88 4.62 9.05 0.94
N ALA A 89 4.02 8.22 1.79
CA ALA A 89 2.65 8.43 2.26
C ALA A 89 2.51 9.74 3.06
N LEU A 90 3.52 10.12 3.86
CA LEU A 90 3.52 11.38 4.61
C LEU A 90 3.54 12.64 3.73
N LEU A 91 3.96 12.56 2.46
CA LEU A 91 3.84 13.69 1.54
C LEU A 91 2.37 14.08 1.28
N ALA A 92 1.43 13.16 1.51
CA ALA A 92 -0.01 13.42 1.44
C ALA A 92 -0.60 13.96 2.76
N SER A 93 0.21 14.26 3.80
CA SER A 93 -0.30 14.58 5.14
C SER A 93 -1.29 15.74 5.16
N GLY A 94 -1.12 16.77 4.32
CA GLY A 94 -2.08 17.86 4.20
C GLY A 94 -3.49 17.43 3.76
N GLN A 95 -3.62 16.23 3.20
CA GLN A 95 -4.89 15.64 2.77
C GLN A 95 -5.36 14.52 3.70
N ILE A 96 -4.46 13.83 4.41
CA ILE A 96 -4.80 12.65 5.22
C ILE A 96 -4.68 12.83 6.73
N ASP A 97 -4.06 13.90 7.23
CA ASP A 97 -3.92 14.16 8.67
C ASP A 97 -5.24 14.73 9.24
N ASN A 98 -6.24 13.86 9.34
CA ASN A 98 -7.60 14.17 9.82
C ASN A 98 -8.28 12.89 10.34
N ASP A 99 -9.51 13.04 10.82
CA ASP A 99 -10.30 11.97 11.44
C ASP A 99 -10.98 11.02 10.43
N ASP A 100 -10.83 11.26 9.12
CA ASP A 100 -11.32 10.31 8.11
C ASP A 100 -10.41 9.07 8.10
N GLU A 101 -11.00 7.88 7.98
CA GLU A 101 -10.26 6.62 7.77
C GLU A 101 -9.26 6.71 6.61
N LEU A 102 -8.17 5.95 6.70
CA LEU A 102 -7.13 5.87 5.69
C LEU A 102 -6.86 4.43 5.27
N LEU A 103 -6.83 4.19 3.96
CA LEU A 103 -6.34 2.94 3.37
C LEU A 103 -5.09 3.23 2.53
N ILE A 104 -4.02 2.47 2.75
CA ILE A 104 -2.79 2.57 1.98
C ILE A 104 -2.56 1.24 1.28
N LEU A 105 -2.37 1.28 -0.04
CA LEU A 105 -2.02 0.13 -0.86
C LEU A 105 -0.75 0.40 -1.66
N SER A 106 0.04 -0.63 -1.89
CA SER A 106 1.15 -0.61 -2.84
C SER A 106 0.64 -0.93 -4.25
N VAL A 107 1.10 -0.18 -5.26
CA VAL A 107 0.73 -0.46 -6.67
C VAL A 107 1.44 -1.68 -7.24
N SER A 108 2.42 -2.23 -6.53
CA SER A 108 3.17 -3.43 -6.91
C SER A 108 2.64 -4.71 -6.24
N ASP A 109 1.48 -4.60 -5.58
CA ASP A 109 0.86 -5.66 -4.80
C ASP A 109 -0.61 -5.76 -5.22
N PHE A 110 -0.95 -6.75 -6.06
CA PHE A 110 -2.32 -6.99 -6.52
C PHE A 110 -3.00 -8.05 -5.65
N LEU A 111 -4.22 -7.77 -5.20
CA LEU A 111 -5.01 -8.68 -4.39
C LEU A 111 -6.28 -9.07 -5.13
N ASP A 112 -6.54 -10.37 -5.19
CA ASP A 112 -7.75 -10.97 -5.77
C ASP A 112 -8.80 -11.19 -4.67
N ILE A 113 -9.20 -10.08 -4.05
CA ILE A 113 -10.22 -10.01 -3.01
C ILE A 113 -11.06 -8.73 -3.14
N GLU A 114 -12.23 -8.75 -2.52
CA GLU A 114 -13.00 -7.55 -2.26
C GLU A 114 -12.40 -6.76 -1.09
N LEU A 115 -11.71 -5.64 -1.36
CA LEU A 115 -11.13 -4.78 -0.31
C LEU A 115 -12.17 -4.33 0.72
N ARG A 116 -13.43 -4.21 0.30
CA ARG A 116 -14.58 -3.88 1.14
C ARG A 116 -14.78 -4.86 2.28
N ASP A 117 -14.48 -6.15 2.08
CA ASP A 117 -14.65 -7.16 3.12
C ASP A 117 -13.58 -7.07 4.20
N ALA A 118 -12.33 -6.81 3.81
CA ALA A 118 -11.25 -6.53 4.75
C ALA A 118 -11.55 -5.29 5.60
N VAL A 119 -11.94 -4.18 4.95
CA VAL A 119 -12.29 -2.93 5.64
C VAL A 119 -13.50 -3.12 6.58
N ARG A 120 -14.55 -3.84 6.14
CA ARG A 120 -15.70 -4.17 6.98
C ARG A 120 -15.30 -4.99 8.20
N ALA A 121 -14.41 -5.97 8.03
CA ALA A 121 -13.93 -6.78 9.14
C ALA A 121 -13.20 -5.93 10.21
N PHE A 122 -12.34 -4.98 9.79
CA PHE A 122 -11.67 -4.07 10.73
C PHE A 122 -12.66 -3.18 11.47
N ARG A 123 -13.64 -2.60 10.76
CA ARG A 123 -14.69 -1.77 11.35
C ARG A 123 -15.56 -2.54 12.33
N ASN A 124 -16.01 -3.74 11.97
CA ASN A 124 -16.90 -4.56 12.79
C ASN A 124 -16.24 -5.03 14.10
N ASN A 125 -14.93 -5.22 14.08
CA ASN A 125 -14.14 -5.57 15.27
C ASN A 125 -13.65 -4.33 16.05
N ASP A 126 -14.04 -3.13 15.60
CA ASP A 126 -13.65 -1.83 16.17
C ASP A 126 -12.12 -1.66 16.29
N GLU A 127 -11.39 -2.18 15.30
CA GLU A 127 -9.93 -2.08 15.26
C GLU A 127 -9.49 -0.63 15.02
N ASP A 128 -8.34 -0.24 15.55
CA ASP A 128 -7.75 1.09 15.34
C ASP A 128 -6.92 1.12 14.04
N ALA A 129 -6.34 -0.02 13.66
CA ALA A 129 -5.66 -0.24 12.40
C ALA A 129 -5.85 -1.69 11.92
N GLY A 130 -5.45 -1.98 10.69
CA GLY A 130 -5.63 -3.29 10.09
C GLY A 130 -4.62 -3.58 9.00
N VAL A 131 -4.25 -4.85 8.85
CA VAL A 131 -3.40 -5.34 7.77
C VAL A 131 -4.02 -6.55 7.09
N VAL A 132 -3.79 -6.68 5.78
CA VAL A 132 -4.11 -7.93 5.06
C VAL A 132 -2.88 -8.83 5.09
N ILE A 133 -3.06 -10.09 5.48
CA ILE A 133 -1.98 -11.06 5.66
C ILE A 133 -2.24 -12.37 4.91
N PHE A 134 -1.16 -13.05 4.55
CA PHE A 134 -1.18 -14.40 3.96
C PHE A 134 -0.03 -15.23 4.53
N ASN A 135 -0.07 -16.55 4.31
CA ASN A 135 0.95 -17.45 4.81
C ASN A 135 2.22 -17.40 3.94
N SER A 136 3.34 -16.93 4.48
CA SER A 136 4.65 -16.96 3.81
C SER A 136 5.79 -16.76 4.81
N LEU A 137 7.00 -17.19 4.44
CA LEU A 137 8.24 -16.93 5.15
C LEU A 137 9.31 -16.27 4.25
N HIS A 138 8.96 -15.87 3.03
CA HIS A 138 9.92 -15.25 2.13
C HIS A 138 10.33 -13.86 2.67
N PRO A 139 11.64 -13.58 2.91
CA PRO A 139 12.10 -12.38 3.62
C PRO A 139 11.93 -11.06 2.86
N ARG A 140 11.21 -11.05 1.72
CA ARG A 140 10.95 -9.86 0.92
C ARG A 140 9.76 -9.04 1.43
N TYR A 141 8.94 -9.63 2.29
CA TYR A 141 7.72 -9.03 2.80
C TYR A 141 7.94 -8.35 4.15
N SER A 142 6.96 -7.54 4.53
CA SER A 142 6.73 -7.18 5.92
C SER A 142 5.96 -8.32 6.61
N PHE A 143 6.11 -8.47 7.91
CA PHE A 143 5.52 -9.55 8.71
C PHE A 143 4.83 -8.99 9.94
N ALA A 144 3.78 -9.68 10.39
CA ALA A 144 3.04 -9.35 11.61
C ALA A 144 3.03 -10.54 12.58
N ARG A 145 3.44 -10.36 13.83
CA ARG A 145 3.21 -11.34 14.91
C ARG A 145 1.83 -11.07 15.51
N LEU A 146 1.06 -12.13 15.72
CA LEU A 146 -0.29 -12.05 16.26
C LEU A 146 -0.36 -12.61 17.69
N ASP A 147 -1.28 -12.09 18.49
CA ASP A 147 -1.68 -12.68 19.78
C ASP A 147 -2.76 -13.77 19.63
N SER A 148 -3.24 -14.31 20.75
CA SER A 148 -4.31 -15.31 20.78
C SER A 148 -5.67 -14.80 20.27
N ASN A 149 -5.86 -13.48 20.18
CA ASN A 149 -7.07 -12.85 19.65
C ASN A 149 -6.90 -12.45 18.18
N CYS A 150 -5.86 -12.94 17.49
CA CYS A 150 -5.52 -12.60 16.11
C CYS A 150 -5.23 -11.12 15.86
N ARG A 151 -4.74 -10.39 16.89
CA ARG A 151 -4.32 -8.99 16.77
C ARG A 151 -2.82 -8.86 16.62
N VAL A 152 -2.37 -7.88 15.83
CA VAL A 152 -0.94 -7.61 15.64
C VAL A 152 -0.34 -7.04 16.93
N ILE A 153 0.69 -7.71 17.44
CA ILE A 153 1.49 -7.29 18.60
C ILE A 153 2.91 -6.87 18.23
N GLU A 154 3.34 -7.14 17.00
CA GLU A 154 4.63 -6.72 16.47
C GLU A 154 4.58 -6.76 14.96
N ALA A 155 5.16 -5.75 14.30
CA ALA A 155 5.33 -5.71 12.86
C ALA A 155 6.80 -5.47 12.50
N ALA A 156 7.32 -6.23 11.54
CA ALA A 156 8.71 -6.10 11.09
C ALA A 156 8.78 -6.04 9.56
N GLU A 157 9.70 -5.23 9.04
CA GLU A 157 9.99 -5.17 7.61
C GLU A 157 11.14 -6.11 7.27
N LYS A 158 10.98 -6.96 6.25
CA LYS A 158 12.04 -7.85 5.71
C LYS A 158 12.69 -8.77 6.75
N ASN A 159 11.99 -9.04 7.84
CA ASN A 159 12.41 -9.94 8.91
C ASN A 159 11.24 -10.89 9.24
N PRO A 160 11.32 -12.18 8.88
CA PRO A 160 10.26 -13.17 9.12
C PRO A 160 10.05 -13.52 10.61
N ILE A 161 9.44 -12.61 11.37
CA ILE A 161 9.14 -12.79 12.81
C ILE A 161 7.96 -13.74 13.08
N SER A 162 7.23 -14.13 12.03
CA SER A 162 6.05 -15.01 12.01
C SER A 162 5.79 -15.52 10.57
N PRO A 163 4.88 -16.49 10.35
CA PRO A 163 4.46 -16.91 9.01
C PRO A 163 3.39 -15.98 8.39
N HIS A 164 3.11 -14.81 8.98
CA HIS A 164 2.06 -13.89 8.52
C HIS A 164 2.69 -12.71 7.78
N ALA A 165 2.89 -12.89 6.47
CA ALA A 165 3.37 -11.84 5.60
C ALA A 165 2.24 -10.84 5.28
N ILE A 166 2.55 -9.55 5.22
CA ILE A 166 1.61 -8.48 4.91
C ILE A 166 1.53 -8.28 3.39
N ALA A 167 0.31 -8.29 2.85
CA ALA A 167 0.01 -8.17 1.43
C ALA A 167 -0.01 -6.72 0.91
N GLY A 168 0.79 -5.82 1.49
CA GLY A 168 0.89 -4.43 1.03
C GLY A 168 -0.36 -3.56 1.25
N VAL A 169 -1.30 -3.98 2.10
CA VAL A 169 -2.52 -3.24 2.46
C VAL A 169 -2.51 -2.89 3.95
N TYR A 170 -2.71 -1.60 4.25
CA TYR A 170 -2.74 -1.05 5.60
C TYR A 170 -3.96 -0.15 5.75
N TRP A 171 -4.84 -0.45 6.70
CA TRP A 171 -5.99 0.36 7.05
C TRP A 171 -5.77 1.03 8.42
N PHE A 172 -6.25 2.25 8.57
CA PHE A 172 -6.24 3.01 9.82
C PHE A 172 -7.60 3.66 10.03
N LYS A 173 -8.11 3.60 11.26
CA LYS A 173 -9.39 4.19 11.65
C LYS A 173 -9.44 5.70 11.44
N SER A 174 -8.29 6.37 11.50
CA SER A 174 -8.11 7.74 11.03
C SER A 174 -6.75 7.93 10.37
N GLY A 175 -6.66 8.84 9.41
CA GLY A 175 -5.37 9.18 8.81
C GLY A 175 -4.44 9.93 9.78
N SER A 176 -4.99 10.69 10.73
CA SER A 176 -4.23 11.29 11.84
C SER A 176 -3.49 10.25 12.69
N LEU A 177 -4.08 9.06 12.88
CA LEU A 177 -3.46 7.95 13.60
C LEU A 177 -2.22 7.43 12.87
N PHE A 178 -2.31 7.23 11.55
CA PHE A 178 -1.16 6.86 10.72
C PHE A 178 -0.08 7.93 10.74
N VAL A 179 -0.45 9.21 10.55
CA VAL A 179 0.52 10.31 10.47
C VAL A 179 1.29 10.44 11.79
N ALA A 180 0.60 10.35 12.93
CA ALA A 180 1.24 10.35 14.25
C ALA A 180 2.21 9.17 14.42
N ALA A 181 1.76 7.96 14.10
CA ALA A 181 2.58 6.74 14.22
C ALA A 181 3.82 6.78 13.30
N ALA A 182 3.66 7.22 12.05
CA ALA A 182 4.76 7.33 11.11
C ALA A 182 5.79 8.40 11.54
N LYS A 183 5.33 9.56 12.04
CA LYS A 183 6.20 10.61 12.59
C LYS A 183 7.00 10.10 13.79
N GLU A 184 6.35 9.37 14.70
CA GLU A 184 6.99 8.82 15.89
C GLU A 184 8.03 7.74 15.54
N MET A 185 7.70 6.85 14.61
CA MET A 185 8.60 5.83 14.08
C MET A 185 9.84 6.46 13.42
N ILE A 186 9.67 7.55 12.66
CA ILE A 186 10.80 8.32 12.10
C ILE A 186 11.61 9.02 13.21
N ARG A 187 10.95 9.61 14.21
CA ARG A 187 11.61 10.28 15.34
C ARG A 187 12.50 9.32 16.14
N LYS A 188 12.11 8.05 16.22
CA LYS A 188 12.86 6.96 16.85
C LYS A 188 13.92 6.33 15.94
N ASP A 189 14.04 6.79 14.69
CA ASP A 189 14.94 6.23 13.67
C ASP A 189 14.75 4.72 13.45
N ALA A 190 13.51 4.23 13.54
CA ALA A 190 13.16 2.82 13.34
C ALA A 190 13.14 2.44 11.84
N ARG A 191 14.26 2.67 11.17
CA ARG A 191 14.47 2.37 9.75
C ARG A 191 15.00 0.96 9.53
N VAL A 192 14.69 0.41 8.36
CA VAL A 192 15.21 -0.87 7.86
C VAL A 192 15.92 -0.60 6.55
N ASN A 193 17.19 -1.02 6.43
CA ASN A 193 18.02 -0.75 5.25
C ASN A 193 17.96 0.72 4.79
N ASP A 194 18.16 1.63 5.73
CA ASP A 194 18.12 3.10 5.54
C ASP A 194 16.79 3.70 5.05
N ASN A 195 15.69 2.95 5.15
CA ASN A 195 14.35 3.37 4.74
C ASN A 195 13.30 3.14 5.84
N PHE A 196 12.29 4.02 5.87
CA PHE A 196 11.12 3.98 6.73
C PHE A 196 9.94 3.36 5.98
N TYR A 197 9.48 2.22 6.50
CA TYR A 197 8.38 1.43 5.95
C TYR A 197 7.12 1.58 6.79
N ILE A 198 5.96 1.22 6.23
CA ILE A 198 4.68 1.37 6.94
C ILE A 198 4.55 0.35 8.07
N ALA A 199 4.97 -0.90 7.85
CA ALA A 199 4.84 -1.95 8.86
C ALA A 199 5.46 -1.57 10.22
N PRO A 200 6.71 -1.06 10.32
CA PRO A 200 7.26 -0.58 11.58
C PRO A 200 6.44 0.50 12.30
N ALA A 201 5.66 1.33 11.60
CA ALA A 201 4.79 2.32 12.23
C ALA A 201 3.66 1.68 13.05
N LEU A 202 3.27 0.44 12.75
CA LEU A 202 2.27 -0.29 13.55
C LEU A 202 2.75 -0.56 14.97
N ASN A 203 4.06 -0.69 15.20
CA ASN A 203 4.60 -0.88 16.54
C ASN A 203 4.33 0.31 17.45
N GLU A 204 4.26 1.53 16.90
CA GLU A 204 3.90 2.72 17.66
C GLU A 204 2.45 2.66 18.14
N LEU A 205 1.56 2.07 17.33
CA LEU A 205 0.17 1.83 17.72
C LEU A 205 0.07 0.75 18.81
N VAL A 206 0.86 -0.32 18.71
CA VAL A 206 0.96 -1.35 19.76
C VAL A 206 1.41 -0.73 21.10
N LEU A 207 2.43 0.13 21.08
CA LEU A 207 2.91 0.82 22.28
C LEU A 207 1.84 1.70 22.92
N LEU A 208 0.93 2.25 22.11
CA LEU A 208 -0.23 3.03 22.56
C LEU A 208 -1.45 2.17 22.93
N GLN A 209 -1.29 0.85 23.04
CA GLN A 209 -2.35 -0.11 23.36
C GLN A 209 -3.52 -0.07 22.37
N LYS A 210 -3.25 0.30 21.10
CA LYS A 210 -4.22 0.27 20.02
C LYS A 210 -4.44 -1.16 19.52
N ARG A 211 -5.66 -1.45 19.07
CA ARG A 211 -6.01 -2.75 18.52
C ARG A 211 -5.75 -2.75 17.02
N ILE A 212 -4.97 -3.74 16.56
CA ILE A 212 -4.58 -3.85 15.15
C ILE A 212 -5.06 -5.19 14.63
N GLY A 213 -6.07 -5.18 13.76
CA GLY A 213 -6.65 -6.38 13.18
C GLY A 213 -5.79 -6.98 12.07
N ALA A 214 -5.94 -8.28 11.87
CA ALA A 214 -5.37 -8.98 10.72
C ALA A 214 -6.48 -9.64 9.91
N TYR A 215 -6.57 -9.32 8.62
CA TYR A 215 -7.48 -9.97 7.67
C TYR A 215 -6.70 -10.99 6.86
N ARG A 216 -7.06 -12.26 6.97
CA ARG A 216 -6.34 -13.36 6.32
C ARG A 216 -6.90 -13.62 4.94
N ILE A 217 -5.98 -13.83 3.98
CA ILE A 217 -6.28 -14.30 2.63
C ILE A 217 -5.43 -15.52 2.30
N GLU A 218 -5.88 -16.28 1.30
CA GLU A 218 -5.10 -17.38 0.74
C GLU A 218 -3.92 -16.86 -0.09
N PRO A 219 -2.78 -17.58 -0.12
CA PRO A 219 -1.63 -17.18 -0.93
C PRO A 219 -1.95 -16.98 -2.43
N SER A 220 -2.92 -17.73 -2.97
CA SER A 220 -3.39 -17.58 -4.35
C SER A 220 -4.09 -16.25 -4.63
N GLN A 221 -4.59 -15.58 -3.58
CA GLN A 221 -5.28 -14.29 -3.67
C GLN A 221 -4.31 -13.11 -3.61
N TYR A 222 -3.00 -13.33 -3.47
CA TYR A 222 -1.98 -12.29 -3.45
C TYR A 222 -0.98 -12.46 -4.60
N ARG A 223 -0.82 -11.41 -5.40
CA ARG A 223 0.00 -11.39 -6.60
C ARG A 223 1.01 -10.23 -6.53
N PRO A 224 2.26 -10.49 -6.13
CA PRO A 224 3.31 -9.48 -6.16
C PRO A 224 3.73 -9.21 -7.62
N LEU A 225 3.82 -7.93 -7.98
CA LEU A 225 4.16 -7.42 -9.32
C LEU A 225 5.46 -6.60 -9.25
N LYS A 226 6.53 -7.24 -8.80
CA LYS A 226 7.81 -6.59 -8.45
C LYS A 226 8.94 -6.93 -9.43
N THR A 227 8.81 -8.05 -10.16
CA THR A 227 9.77 -8.52 -11.17
C THR A 227 9.14 -8.59 -12.56
N ASN A 228 9.96 -8.55 -13.62
CA ASN A 228 9.46 -8.63 -15.00
C ASN A 228 8.69 -9.94 -15.27
N SER A 229 9.14 -11.08 -14.73
CA SER A 229 8.41 -12.34 -14.84
C SER A 229 7.02 -12.29 -14.19
N GLN A 230 6.86 -11.55 -13.10
CA GLN A 230 5.56 -11.36 -12.45
C GLN A 230 4.65 -10.44 -13.26
N LEU A 231 5.20 -9.38 -13.85
CA LEU A 231 4.47 -8.47 -14.73
C LEU A 231 3.99 -9.19 -15.99
N HIS A 232 4.84 -9.97 -16.66
CA HIS A 232 4.44 -10.74 -17.84
C HIS A 232 3.36 -11.79 -17.53
N ALA A 233 3.44 -12.47 -16.38
CA ALA A 233 2.38 -13.39 -15.94
C ALA A 233 1.05 -12.66 -15.73
N PHE A 234 1.09 -11.39 -15.29
CA PHE A 234 -0.09 -10.54 -15.16
C PHE A 234 -0.66 -10.11 -16.52
N GLU A 235 0.21 -9.73 -17.46
CA GLU A 235 -0.19 -9.31 -18.80
C GLU A 235 -0.83 -10.44 -19.61
N ALA A 236 -0.28 -11.66 -19.51
CA ALA A 236 -0.74 -12.81 -20.28
C ALA A 236 -2.17 -13.26 -19.93
N GLY A 237 -2.76 -12.75 -18.84
CA GLY A 237 -4.07 -13.19 -18.37
C GLY A 237 -4.11 -14.68 -17.98
N GLU A 238 -2.94 -15.34 -17.91
CA GLU A 238 -2.72 -16.75 -17.54
C GLU A 238 -3.07 -17.06 -16.08
N MET A 239 -3.83 -16.18 -15.43
CA MET A 239 -4.09 -16.25 -14.01
C MET A 239 -5.60 -16.27 -13.72
N ARG A 240 -6.27 -17.28 -14.28
CA ARG A 240 -7.56 -17.81 -13.84
C ARG A 240 -7.35 -19.09 -13.04
#